data_AF-A0A495ZWY3-F1
#
_entry.id   AF-A0A495ZWY3-F1
#
_cell.length_a   1.000
_cell.length_b   1.000
_cell.length_c   1.000
_cell.angle_alpha   90.00
_cell.angle_beta   90.00
_cell.angle_gamma   90.00
#
_symmetry.space_group_name_H-M   'P 1'
#
loop_
_entity.id
_entity.type
_entity.pdbx_description
1 polymer ?
#
loop_
_entity_poly.entity_id
_entity_poly.type
_entity_poly.pdbx_seq_one_letter_code
_entity_poly.pdbx_strand_id
1 'polypeptide(L)'
;MQFPPIATLTLGAFLVLLGCHSQDDETALITPAPIPIEEVATSEGRPHRLSWEKRGEKAEEYFLKFLRLKHEEPDKADEAFRKGADLLFNQHSLVPKWAELMIHFDRSGKALLPEMIQLVEIELQMVEEDPVPNQEYLRHLKSELAEWNQLVQNLKNVGEDPAKSEIEFRFQEM
;
A
#
# COMPACT_ATOMS: atom_id res chain seq x y z
N MET A 1 19.32 -21.54 -13.46
CA MET A 1 18.33 -20.48 -13.72
C MET A 1 17.70 -20.13 -12.37
N GLN A 2 18.11 -19.01 -11.78
CA GLN A 2 17.47 -18.46 -10.59
C GLN A 2 16.29 -17.62 -11.09
N PHE A 3 15.09 -17.94 -10.60
CA PHE A 3 13.90 -17.14 -10.88
C PHE A 3 14.08 -15.76 -10.22
N PRO A 4 13.73 -14.65 -10.89
CA PRO A 4 13.72 -13.36 -10.22
C PRO A 4 12.75 -13.44 -9.03
N PRO A 5 13.08 -12.85 -7.88
CA PRO A 5 12.11 -12.73 -6.80
C PRO A 5 10.88 -11.98 -7.34
N ILE A 6 9.73 -12.65 -7.37
CA ILE A 6 8.47 -12.01 -7.73
C ILE A 6 8.00 -11.25 -6.49
N ALA A 7 8.04 -9.92 -6.53
CA ALA A 7 7.35 -9.12 -5.53
C ALA A 7 5.86 -9.20 -5.83
N THR A 8 5.17 -10.09 -5.12
CA THR A 8 3.71 -10.02 -5.06
C THR A 8 3.39 -8.97 -4.01
N LEU A 9 3.35 -7.70 -4.41
CA LEU A 9 2.67 -6.68 -3.62
C LEU A 9 1.17 -6.95 -3.78
N THR A 10 0.69 -7.96 -3.05
CA THR A 10 -0.67 -7.93 -2.54
C THR A 10 -0.77 -6.60 -1.83
N LEU A 11 -1.47 -5.66 -2.44
CA LEU A 11 -2.03 -4.45 -1.85
C LEU A 11 -2.11 -4.66 -0.33
N GLY A 12 -1.07 -4.27 0.42
CA GLY A 12 -0.87 -4.75 1.79
C GLY A 12 -1.97 -4.26 2.72
N ALA A 13 -2.56 -3.12 2.34
CA ALA A 13 -3.83 -2.66 2.87
C ALA A 13 -4.97 -3.67 2.62
N PHE A 14 -5.13 -4.23 1.42
CA PHE A 14 -6.24 -5.11 1.04
C PHE A 14 -6.27 -6.45 1.78
N LEU A 15 -5.13 -7.09 2.02
CA LEU A 15 -5.08 -8.36 2.77
C LEU A 15 -5.19 -8.17 4.29
N VAL A 16 -4.68 -7.06 4.84
CA VAL A 16 -4.93 -6.73 6.26
C VAL A 16 -6.39 -6.29 6.47
N LEU A 17 -7.00 -5.62 5.49
CA LEU A 17 -8.40 -5.17 5.54
C LEU A 17 -9.41 -6.29 5.28
N LEU A 18 -9.13 -7.25 4.40
CA LEU A 18 -10.00 -8.41 4.16
C LEU A 18 -9.67 -9.61 5.06
N GLY A 19 -8.47 -9.67 5.64
CA GLY A 19 -8.00 -10.74 6.52
C GLY A 19 -8.56 -10.70 7.96
N CYS A 20 -9.25 -9.63 8.35
CA CYS A 20 -9.94 -9.51 9.65
C CYS A 20 -11.47 -9.60 9.55
N HIS A 21 -12.01 -10.18 8.47
CA HIS A 21 -13.45 -10.45 8.36
C HIS A 21 -13.74 -11.92 8.00
N SER A 22 -13.33 -12.85 8.88
CA SER A 22 -14.21 -13.93 9.37
C SER A 22 -13.39 -14.96 10.15
N GLN A 23 -13.45 -14.91 11.47
CA GLN A 23 -13.65 -16.09 12.31
C GLN A 23 -13.91 -15.60 13.73
N ASP A 24 -15.20 -15.46 14.05
CA ASP A 24 -15.68 -15.41 15.42
C ASP A 24 -15.14 -16.64 16.16
N ASP A 25 -14.41 -16.42 17.27
CA ASP A 25 -14.62 -17.25 18.46
C ASP A 25 -14.31 -16.45 19.73
N GLU A 26 -15.34 -16.45 20.57
CA GLU A 26 -15.54 -15.77 21.84
C GLU A 26 -14.32 -15.78 22.78
N THR A 27 -13.86 -14.60 23.19
CA THR A 27 -13.49 -14.38 24.60
C THR A 27 -13.85 -12.95 25.02
N ALA A 28 -14.77 -12.88 25.97
CA ALA A 28 -15.30 -11.66 26.55
C ALA A 28 -14.26 -10.90 27.41
N LEU A 29 -14.61 -9.63 27.66
CA LEU A 29 -14.12 -8.67 28.66
C LEU A 29 -12.91 -7.78 28.26
N ILE A 30 -13.19 -6.62 27.66
CA ILE A 30 -13.44 -5.33 28.35
C ILE A 30 -13.70 -4.28 27.25
N THR A 31 -14.88 -3.67 27.27
CA THR A 31 -15.23 -2.50 26.45
C THR A 31 -14.39 -1.28 26.81
N PRO A 32 -13.80 -0.57 25.83
CA PRO A 32 -13.84 0.88 25.79
C PRO A 32 -15.04 1.36 24.95
N ALA A 33 -15.63 2.45 25.41
CA ALA A 33 -16.80 3.16 24.88
C ALA A 33 -16.73 3.44 23.35
N PRO A 34 -17.89 3.64 22.68
CA PRO A 34 -17.96 3.78 21.23
C PRO A 34 -17.17 5.00 20.73
N ILE A 35 -16.26 4.80 19.77
CA ILE A 35 -15.62 5.90 19.04
C ILE A 35 -16.63 6.39 18.00
N PRO A 36 -17.17 7.62 18.09
CA PRO A 36 -18.05 8.15 17.06
C PRO A 36 -17.21 8.46 15.82
N ILE A 37 -17.37 7.62 14.79
CA ILE A 37 -16.78 7.84 13.47
C ILE A 37 -17.78 8.63 12.63
N GLU A 38 -17.53 9.92 12.42
CA GLU A 38 -18.00 10.76 11.30
C GLU A 38 -17.47 12.18 11.58
N GLU A 39 -16.91 12.94 10.64
CA GLU A 39 -17.41 13.30 9.31
C GLU A 39 -16.24 13.73 8.41
N VAL A 40 -16.53 14.03 7.13
CA VAL A 40 -15.57 14.61 6.18
C VAL A 40 -16.32 15.61 5.29
N ALA A 41 -15.83 16.85 5.19
CA ALA A 41 -16.14 17.72 4.06
C ALA A 41 -14.96 17.74 3.07
N THR A 42 -15.30 17.64 1.78
CA THR A 42 -14.38 17.56 0.65
C THR A 42 -13.91 18.93 0.15
N SER A 43 -12.90 18.88 -0.73
CA SER A 43 -12.25 19.93 -1.55
C SER A 43 -11.81 21.26 -0.92
N GLU A 44 -12.23 21.65 0.29
CA GLU A 44 -11.96 23.00 0.84
C GLU A 44 -11.45 23.08 2.31
N GLY A 45 -10.98 21.99 2.96
CA GLY A 45 -10.08 22.15 4.12
C GLY A 45 -10.23 21.27 5.38
N ARG A 46 -10.17 19.93 5.22
CA ARG A 46 -9.79 18.87 6.19
C ARG A 46 -10.65 18.75 7.49
N PRO A 47 -10.83 17.56 8.15
CA PRO A 47 -10.08 16.30 8.06
C PRO A 47 -10.93 15.04 7.74
N HIS A 48 -10.33 13.96 7.21
CA HIS A 48 -10.96 12.63 7.20
C HIS A 48 -10.82 11.97 8.59
N ARG A 49 -11.89 12.00 9.40
CA ARG A 49 -11.97 11.28 10.70
C ARG A 49 -12.44 9.83 10.54
N LEU A 50 -11.96 9.12 9.53
CA LEU A 50 -12.33 7.72 9.29
C LEU A 50 -11.24 6.81 9.84
N SER A 51 -11.64 5.69 10.46
CA SER A 51 -10.69 4.64 10.81
C SER A 51 -9.99 4.13 9.56
N TRP A 52 -8.82 3.49 9.74
CA TRP A 52 -8.09 2.86 8.64
C TRP A 52 -8.99 1.92 7.82
N GLU A 53 -9.85 1.15 8.48
CA GLU A 53 -10.76 0.22 7.79
C GLU A 53 -11.73 0.94 6.86
N LYS A 54 -12.39 2.00 7.36
CA LYS A 54 -13.34 2.78 6.55
C LYS A 54 -12.67 3.57 5.43
N ARG A 55 -11.40 3.97 5.61
CA ARG A 55 -10.60 4.55 4.52
C ARG A 55 -10.31 3.51 3.45
N GLY A 56 -9.96 2.29 3.88
CA GLY A 56 -9.74 1.13 3.04
C GLY A 56 -10.95 0.76 2.18
N GLU A 57 -12.13 0.60 2.78
CA GLU A 57 -13.39 0.30 2.08
C GLU A 57 -13.70 1.33 0.99
N LYS A 58 -13.51 2.63 1.30
CA LYS A 58 -13.73 3.69 0.31
C LYS A 58 -12.67 3.71 -0.78
N ALA A 59 -11.41 3.47 -0.42
CA ALA A 59 -10.31 3.42 -1.37
C ALA A 59 -10.44 2.22 -2.33
N GLU A 60 -11.00 1.11 -1.87
CA GLU A 60 -11.26 -0.09 -2.68
C GLU A 60 -12.11 0.20 -3.91
N GLU A 61 -13.20 0.98 -3.80
CA GLU A 61 -14.03 1.34 -4.95
C GLU A 61 -13.21 2.03 -6.06
N TYR A 62 -12.25 2.88 -5.66
CA TYR A 62 -11.36 3.58 -6.56
C TYR A 62 -10.28 2.65 -7.16
N PHE A 63 -9.74 1.72 -6.37
CA PHE A 63 -8.77 0.74 -6.87
C PHE A 63 -9.41 -0.27 -7.83
N LEU A 64 -10.64 -0.71 -7.56
CA LEU A 64 -11.42 -1.52 -8.50
C LEU A 64 -11.71 -0.76 -9.79
N LYS A 65 -12.02 0.54 -9.69
CA LYS A 65 -12.17 1.40 -10.87
C LYS A 65 -10.87 1.53 -11.66
N PHE A 66 -9.73 1.67 -11.00
CA PHE A 66 -8.42 1.65 -11.65
C PHE A 66 -8.21 0.34 -12.43
N LEU A 67 -8.42 -0.83 -11.80
CA LEU A 67 -8.24 -2.13 -12.45
C LEU A 67 -9.15 -2.31 -13.68
N ARG A 68 -10.39 -1.82 -13.63
CA ARG A 68 -11.32 -1.86 -14.77
C ARG A 68 -10.90 -0.96 -15.92
N LEU A 69 -10.31 0.20 -15.62
CA LEU A 69 -10.01 1.24 -16.61
C LEU A 69 -8.57 1.19 -17.12
N LYS A 70 -7.62 0.52 -16.44
CA LYS A 70 -6.18 0.63 -16.72
C LYS A 70 -5.77 0.33 -18.17
N HIS A 71 -6.54 -0.49 -18.89
CA HIS A 71 -6.28 -0.82 -20.30
C HIS A 71 -7.13 -0.03 -21.30
N GLU A 72 -8.28 0.49 -20.87
CA GLU A 72 -9.26 1.16 -21.74
C GLU A 72 -9.12 2.68 -21.69
N GLU A 73 -8.99 3.23 -20.48
CA GLU A 73 -8.95 4.67 -20.19
C GLU A 73 -7.85 4.99 -19.16
N PRO A 74 -6.56 4.90 -19.54
CA PRO A 74 -5.43 4.95 -18.60
C PRO A 74 -5.37 6.24 -17.78
N ASP A 75 -5.71 7.39 -18.36
CA ASP A 75 -5.73 8.66 -17.64
C ASP A 75 -6.78 8.68 -16.52
N LYS A 76 -7.97 8.09 -16.78
CA LYS A 76 -9.03 7.96 -15.79
C LYS A 76 -8.72 6.89 -14.75
N ALA A 77 -7.98 5.85 -15.14
CA ALA A 77 -7.49 4.84 -14.22
C ALA A 77 -6.49 5.46 -13.22
N ASP A 78 -5.50 6.21 -13.70
CA ASP A 78 -4.52 6.90 -12.86
C ASP A 78 -5.21 7.88 -11.89
N GLU A 79 -6.21 8.63 -12.36
CA GLU A 79 -6.99 9.52 -11.51
C GLU A 79 -7.74 8.75 -10.41
N ALA A 80 -8.35 7.60 -10.76
CA ALA A 80 -9.00 6.73 -9.79
C ALA A 80 -7.99 6.20 -8.76
N PHE A 81 -6.84 5.70 -9.20
CA PHE A 81 -5.79 5.19 -8.32
C PHE A 81 -5.31 6.26 -7.31
N ARG A 82 -5.02 7.47 -7.79
CA ARG A 82 -4.59 8.59 -6.93
C ARG A 82 -5.66 8.96 -5.90
N LYS A 83 -6.94 8.98 -6.29
CA LYS A 83 -8.06 9.22 -5.37
C LYS A 83 -8.17 8.13 -4.30
N GLY A 84 -7.99 6.87 -4.67
CA GLY A 84 -7.95 5.76 -3.71
C GLY A 84 -6.79 5.90 -2.73
N ALA A 85 -5.59 6.23 -3.24
CA ALA A 85 -4.41 6.44 -2.42
C ALA A 85 -4.55 7.64 -1.46
N ASP A 86 -5.10 8.76 -1.93
CA ASP A 86 -5.36 9.95 -1.11
C ASP A 86 -6.35 9.64 0.02
N LEU A 87 -7.36 8.81 -0.24
CA LEU A 87 -8.30 8.36 0.79
C LEU A 87 -7.63 7.45 1.80
N LEU A 88 -6.90 6.43 1.34
CA LEU A 88 -6.25 5.44 2.19
C LEU A 88 -5.23 6.11 3.13
N PHE A 89 -4.36 6.95 2.58
CA PHE A 89 -3.28 7.61 3.30
C PHE A 89 -3.64 9.03 3.77
N ASN A 90 -4.93 9.36 3.87
CA ASN A 90 -5.43 10.62 4.43
C ASN A 90 -4.72 11.87 3.86
N GLN A 91 -4.53 11.90 2.54
CA GLN A 91 -3.89 13.00 1.79
C GLN A 91 -2.48 13.33 2.32
N HIS A 92 -1.73 12.31 2.75
CA HIS A 92 -0.35 12.49 3.16
C HIS A 92 0.47 13.13 2.03
N SER A 93 1.40 14.01 2.38
CA SER A 93 2.20 14.78 1.40
C SER A 93 3.00 13.91 0.42
N LEU A 94 3.27 12.66 0.80
CA LEU A 94 4.01 11.67 0.00
C LEU A 94 3.14 10.82 -0.92
N VAL A 95 1.81 10.89 -0.83
CA VAL A 95 0.88 10.12 -1.68
C VAL A 95 1.17 10.31 -3.18
N PRO A 96 1.43 11.54 -3.70
CA PRO A 96 1.71 11.70 -5.12
C PRO A 96 2.91 10.90 -5.60
N LYS A 97 3.99 10.86 -4.80
CA LYS A 97 5.22 10.12 -5.12
C LYS A 97 5.01 8.62 -5.03
N TRP A 98 4.34 8.16 -3.97
CA TRP A 98 3.98 6.74 -3.81
C TRP A 98 3.13 6.26 -4.99
N ALA A 99 2.11 7.04 -5.37
CA ALA A 99 1.21 6.68 -6.45
C ALA A 99 1.90 6.67 -7.82
N GLU A 100 2.83 7.60 -8.05
CA GLU A 100 3.66 7.62 -9.26
C GLU A 100 4.51 6.34 -9.39
N LEU A 101 5.15 5.89 -8.31
CA LEU A 101 5.91 4.63 -8.30
C LEU A 101 5.01 3.43 -8.59
N MET A 102 3.85 3.33 -7.92
CA MET A 102 2.91 2.23 -8.14
C MET A 102 2.40 2.16 -9.59
N ILE A 103 2.01 3.30 -10.17
CA ILE A 103 1.55 3.38 -11.56
C ILE A 103 2.71 3.04 -12.52
N HIS A 104 3.92 3.52 -12.22
CA HIS A 104 5.10 3.19 -13.00
C HIS A 104 5.33 1.68 -13.02
N PHE A 105 5.31 1.02 -11.86
CA PHE A 105 5.53 -0.42 -11.73
C PHE A 105 4.45 -1.26 -12.42
N ASP A 106 3.17 -0.86 -12.32
CA ASP A 106 2.07 -1.52 -13.03
C ASP A 106 2.30 -1.52 -14.55
N ARG A 107 2.73 -0.38 -15.10
CA ARG A 107 2.92 -0.20 -16.55
C ARG A 107 4.17 -0.87 -17.08
N SER A 108 5.27 -0.83 -16.32
CA SER A 108 6.53 -1.45 -16.72
C SER A 108 6.54 -2.96 -16.48
N GLY A 109 5.70 -3.47 -15.57
CA GLY A 109 5.73 -4.84 -15.05
C GLY A 109 7.02 -5.17 -14.27
N LYS A 110 7.83 -4.15 -13.96
CA LYS A 110 9.15 -4.29 -13.35
C LYS A 110 9.50 -3.07 -12.51
N ALA A 111 10.21 -3.30 -11.41
CA ALA A 111 10.79 -2.25 -10.58
C ALA A 111 12.27 -2.54 -10.35
N LEU A 112 13.10 -1.51 -10.21
CA LEU A 112 14.44 -1.71 -9.65
C LEU A 112 14.34 -1.92 -8.14
N LEU A 113 15.22 -2.75 -7.58
CA LEU A 113 15.26 -3.01 -6.14
C LEU A 113 15.30 -1.73 -5.27
N PRO A 114 16.08 -0.68 -5.60
CA PRO A 114 16.02 0.59 -4.86
C PRO A 114 14.65 1.29 -4.93
N GLU A 115 13.92 1.14 -6.03
CA GLU A 115 12.59 1.74 -6.19
C GLU A 115 11.56 0.99 -5.34
N MET A 116 11.68 -0.34 -5.23
CA MET A 116 10.87 -1.15 -4.30
C MET A 116 11.14 -0.77 -2.84
N ILE A 117 12.41 -0.61 -2.47
CA ILE A 117 12.79 -0.14 -1.13
C ILE A 117 12.20 1.24 -0.87
N GLN A 118 12.34 2.16 -1.83
CA GLN A 118 11.78 3.51 -1.71
C GLN A 118 10.26 3.50 -1.57
N LEU A 119 9.56 2.62 -2.28
CA LEU A 119 8.11 2.47 -2.15
C LEU A 119 7.73 2.11 -0.71
N VAL A 120 8.36 1.06 -0.15
CA VAL A 120 8.10 0.60 1.22
C VAL A 120 8.49 1.64 2.26
N GLU A 121 9.60 2.37 2.07
CA GLU A 121 10.02 3.46 2.96
C GLU A 121 8.99 4.60 2.98
N ILE A 122 8.49 5.00 1.81
CA ILE A 122 7.44 6.01 1.71
C ILE A 122 6.17 5.54 2.43
N GLU A 123 5.74 4.30 2.17
CA GLU A 123 4.55 3.70 2.78
C GLU A 123 4.66 3.63 4.30
N LEU A 124 5.81 3.18 4.80
CA LEU A 124 6.12 3.14 6.23
C LEU A 124 6.06 4.54 6.85
N GLN A 125 6.65 5.54 6.21
CA GLN A 125 6.56 6.93 6.69
C GLN A 125 5.11 7.43 6.74
N MET A 126 4.32 7.19 5.69
CA MET A 126 2.91 7.60 5.65
C MET A 126 2.08 6.96 6.75
N VAL A 127 2.32 5.68 7.04
CA VAL A 127 1.59 4.94 8.08
C VAL A 127 2.08 5.32 9.48
N GLU A 128 3.37 5.57 9.68
CA GLU A 128 3.92 6.00 10.98
C GLU A 128 3.47 7.42 11.36
N GLU A 129 3.33 8.31 10.37
CA GLU A 129 2.83 9.68 10.57
C GLU A 129 1.29 9.77 10.64
N ASP A 130 0.57 8.66 10.42
CA ASP A 130 -0.89 8.62 10.53
C ASP A 130 -1.34 8.86 11.99
N PRO A 131 -2.40 9.67 12.24
CA PRO A 131 -2.90 9.90 13.61
C PRO A 131 -3.39 8.63 14.33
N VAL A 132 -3.83 7.61 13.58
CA VAL A 132 -4.29 6.32 14.10
C VAL A 132 -3.61 5.21 13.28
N PRO A 133 -2.32 4.94 13.53
CA PRO A 133 -1.52 4.06 12.68
C PRO A 133 -1.95 2.59 12.83
N ASN A 134 -2.09 1.90 11.71
CA ASN A 134 -2.36 0.46 11.70
C ASN A 134 -1.09 -0.32 12.12
N GLN A 135 -1.07 -0.84 13.34
CA GLN A 135 0.10 -1.51 13.93
C GLN A 135 0.46 -2.83 13.25
N GLU A 136 -0.53 -3.56 12.73
CA GLU A 136 -0.27 -4.80 11.99
C GLU A 136 0.40 -4.50 10.66
N TYR A 137 -0.14 -3.51 9.94
CA TYR A 137 0.42 -3.07 8.68
C TYR A 137 1.83 -2.48 8.85
N LEU A 138 2.07 -1.70 9.91
CA LEU A 138 3.43 -1.24 10.25
C LEU A 138 4.40 -2.40 10.47
N ARG A 139 3.97 -3.47 11.14
CA ARG A 139 4.82 -4.65 11.36
C ARG A 139 5.13 -5.35 10.03
N HIS A 140 4.14 -5.46 9.16
CA HIS A 140 4.31 -6.01 7.82
C HIS A 140 5.33 -5.20 7.02
N LEU A 141 5.17 -3.88 6.92
CA LEU A 141 6.10 -2.99 6.20
C LEU A 141 7.53 -3.07 6.74
N LYS A 142 7.70 -3.18 8.06
CA LYS A 142 9.01 -3.38 8.69
C LYS A 142 9.64 -4.72 8.33
N SER A 143 8.85 -5.79 8.27
CA SER A 143 9.32 -7.11 7.81
C SER A 143 9.74 -7.05 6.35
N GLU A 144 8.89 -6.47 5.50
CA GLU A 144 9.15 -6.34 4.07
C GLU A 144 10.42 -5.53 3.79
N LEU A 145 10.59 -4.38 4.48
CA LEU A 145 11.80 -3.57 4.36
C LEU A 145 13.05 -4.34 4.84
N ALA A 146 12.94 -5.18 5.86
CA ALA A 146 14.05 -6.02 6.31
C ALA A 146 14.41 -7.09 5.27
N GLU A 147 13.42 -7.69 4.61
CA GLU A 147 13.62 -8.66 3.52
C GLU A 147 14.32 -8.02 2.33
N TRP A 148 13.88 -6.83 1.90
CA TRP A 148 14.54 -6.09 0.82
C TRP A 148 15.99 -5.72 1.16
N ASN A 149 16.24 -5.27 2.38
CA ASN A 149 17.59 -4.98 2.85
C ASN A 149 18.47 -6.23 2.92
N GLN A 150 17.91 -7.38 3.30
CA GLN A 150 18.63 -8.65 3.28
C GLN A 150 18.99 -9.05 1.84
N LEU A 151 18.08 -8.85 0.87
CA LEU A 151 18.36 -9.08 -0.53
C LEU A 151 19.50 -8.20 -1.04
N VAL A 152 19.52 -6.91 -0.66
CA VAL A 152 20.64 -5.99 -0.97
C VAL A 152 21.97 -6.54 -0.44
N GLN A 153 22.01 -7.05 0.80
CA GLN A 153 23.23 -7.63 1.35
C GLN A 153 23.65 -8.90 0.61
N ASN A 154 22.70 -9.76 0.25
CA ASN A 154 22.97 -11.00 -0.50
C ASN A 154 23.59 -10.69 -1.86
N LEU A 155 23.04 -9.72 -2.60
CA LEU A 155 23.54 -9.29 -3.91
C LEU A 155 24.97 -8.74 -3.81
N LYS A 156 25.22 -7.87 -2.81
CA LYS A 156 26.58 -7.36 -2.54
C LYS A 156 27.57 -8.48 -2.23
N ASN A 157 27.17 -9.49 -1.47
CA ASN A 157 28.01 -10.63 -1.10
C ASN A 157 28.40 -11.50 -2.30
N VAL A 158 27.57 -11.55 -3.34
CA VAL A 158 27.88 -12.28 -4.59
C VAL A 158 28.53 -11.39 -5.67
N GLY A 159 28.82 -10.13 -5.35
CA GLY A 159 29.46 -9.18 -6.26
C GLY A 159 28.52 -8.57 -7.30
N GLU A 160 27.20 -8.67 -7.10
CA GLU A 160 26.19 -8.03 -7.94
C GLU A 160 25.90 -6.61 -7.45
N ASP A 161 25.49 -5.74 -8.37
CA ASP A 161 25.11 -4.35 -8.09
C ASP A 161 23.61 -4.28 -7.81
N PRO A 162 23.17 -4.07 -6.54
CA PRO A 162 21.75 -4.04 -6.20
C PRO A 162 20.97 -2.94 -6.92
N ALA A 163 21.65 -1.88 -7.37
CA ALA A 163 21.00 -0.78 -8.09
C ALA A 163 20.49 -1.17 -9.48
N LYS A 164 20.95 -2.31 -10.01
CA LYS A 164 20.59 -2.83 -11.33
C LYS A 164 19.70 -4.07 -11.26
N SER A 165 19.37 -4.53 -10.06
CA SER A 165 18.53 -5.71 -9.88
C SER A 165 17.08 -5.37 -10.17
N GLU A 166 16.52 -6.01 -11.19
CA GLU A 166 15.11 -5.91 -11.55
C GLU A 166 14.28 -6.91 -10.74
N ILE A 167 13.12 -6.44 -10.27
CA ILE A 167 12.10 -7.18 -9.56
C ILE A 167 10.87 -7.21 -10.46
N GLU A 168 10.32 -8.41 -10.72
CA GLU A 168 9.05 -8.50 -11.44
C GLU A 168 7.93 -7.97 -10.56
N PHE A 169 7.12 -7.07 -11.12
CA PHE A 169 6.00 -6.45 -10.43
C PHE A 169 4.71 -6.75 -11.18
N ARG A 170 3.69 -7.23 -10.45
CA ARG A 170 2.36 -7.46 -11.00
C ARG A 170 1.30 -7.07 -9.98
N PHE A 171 0.38 -6.20 -10.35
CA PHE A 171 -0.90 -6.10 -9.64
C PHE A 171 -1.67 -7.40 -9.88
N GLN A 172 -2.03 -8.10 -8.80
CA GLN A 172 -2.95 -9.23 -8.91
C GLN A 172 -4.34 -8.72 -9.27
N GLU A 173 -4.83 -9.14 -10.43
CA GLU A 173 -6.24 -9.05 -10.80
C GLU A 173 -6.99 -10.12 -10.01
N MET A 174 -7.95 -9.71 -9.17
CA MET A 174 -8.87 -10.62 -8.49
C MET A 174 -10.07 -10.95 -9.36
#